data_AF-A0A3C0B5M1-F1
#
_entry.id   AF-A0A3C0B5M1-F1
#
_cell.length_a   1.000
_cell.length_b   1.000
_cell.length_c   1.000
_cell.angle_alpha   90.00
_cell.angle_beta   90.00
_cell.angle_gamma   90.00
#
_symmetry.space_group_name_H-M   'P 1'
#
loop_
_entity.id
_entity.type
_entity.pdbx_description
1 polymer ?
#
loop_
_entity_poly.entity_id
_entity_poly.type
_entity_poly.pdbx_seq_one_letter_code
_entity_poly.pdbx_strand_id
1 'polypeptide(L)'
;MKKLTIAFLIITLFMPKQSNAQSNGAAGAIAVGAGLLAIGAGIAAMEDMKERAELTATQWVLANHPELNSFSLKTLDFNGKKTKDMSSTSVISFKIQEFSPTDNPTLDGKKQILLAFTSYGWISDQGIDFNKVNWYLIDSTEWLNMMVAYAKVASKEKNETVLKDVLNNGLVVNKGIKAKGKTEIPFFKLEGDMYLVTDYSSEMKLVYNEKTLGIFLKDTGNLVQMARAAVIDTHEFFFLTK
;
A
#
# COMPACT_ATOMS: atom_id res chain seq x y z
N MET A 1 11.83 48.44 -44.35
CA MET A 1 11.49 47.03 -44.00
C MET A 1 11.27 46.86 -42.49
N LYS A 2 10.14 47.31 -41.92
CA LYS A 2 9.81 47.11 -40.47
C LYS A 2 8.32 46.82 -40.19
N LYS A 3 7.50 46.60 -41.23
CA LYS A 3 6.04 46.33 -41.11
C LYS A 3 5.62 44.92 -41.55
N LEU A 4 6.57 44.07 -41.96
CA LEU A 4 6.32 42.70 -42.43
C LEU A 4 6.58 41.63 -41.36
N THR A 5 7.28 41.97 -40.27
CA THR A 5 7.58 41.04 -39.16
C THR A 5 6.47 40.94 -38.10
N ILE A 6 5.54 41.89 -38.04
CA ILE A 6 4.43 41.87 -37.05
C ILE A 6 3.30 40.93 -37.50
N ALA A 7 3.12 40.72 -38.81
CA ALA A 7 2.08 39.83 -39.35
C ALA A 7 2.26 38.35 -38.95
N PHE A 8 3.50 37.90 -38.70
CA PHE A 8 3.79 36.51 -38.37
C PHE A 8 3.51 36.15 -36.89
N LEU A 9 3.36 37.15 -36.00
CA LEU A 9 3.18 36.92 -34.56
C LEU A 9 1.70 36.77 -34.15
N ILE A 10 0.76 37.14 -35.01
CA ILE A 10 -0.69 37.16 -34.69
C ILE A 10 -1.39 35.86 -35.14
N ILE A 11 -0.84 35.15 -36.15
CA ILE A 11 -1.45 33.94 -36.71
C ILE A 11 -1.37 32.73 -35.76
N THR A 12 -0.38 32.69 -34.86
CA THR A 12 -0.22 31.61 -33.87
C THR A 12 -1.24 31.64 -32.72
N LEU A 13 -1.97 32.76 -32.54
CA LEU A 13 -3.00 32.91 -31.50
C LEU A 13 -4.39 32.43 -31.91
N PHE A 14 -4.60 32.10 -33.20
CA PHE A 14 -5.91 31.71 -33.75
C PHE A 14 -5.97 30.25 -34.25
N MET A 15 -4.98 29.41 -33.92
CA MET A 15 -5.13 27.97 -34.11
C MET A 15 -6.01 27.39 -32.98
N PRO A 16 -7.19 26.83 -33.27
CA PRO A 16 -7.93 26.07 -32.27
C PRO A 16 -7.10 24.84 -31.90
N LYS A 17 -6.78 24.69 -30.61
CA LYS A 17 -6.27 23.41 -30.10
C LYS A 17 -7.39 22.37 -30.26
N GLN A 18 -7.31 21.57 -31.31
CA GLN A 18 -7.98 20.27 -31.36
C GLN A 18 -7.33 19.36 -30.31
N SER A 19 -7.71 19.56 -29.04
CA SER A 19 -7.63 18.50 -28.06
C SER A 19 -8.56 17.40 -28.54
N ASN A 20 -8.01 16.22 -28.83
CA ASN A 20 -8.79 15.07 -29.26
C ASN A 20 -9.61 14.55 -28.08
N ALA A 21 -10.79 15.13 -27.86
CA ALA A 21 -11.86 14.49 -27.12
C ALA A 21 -12.36 13.29 -27.93
N GLN A 22 -11.85 12.09 -27.63
CA GLN A 22 -12.39 10.88 -28.24
C GLN A 22 -13.79 10.61 -27.70
N SER A 23 -14.73 10.38 -28.62
CA SER A 23 -16.15 10.22 -28.35
C SER A 23 -16.53 8.79 -27.91
N ASN A 24 -17.55 8.68 -27.06
CA ASN A 24 -18.15 7.44 -26.56
C ASN A 24 -18.51 6.40 -27.64
N GLY A 25 -18.45 5.10 -27.31
CA GLY A 25 -18.92 4.05 -28.24
C GLY A 25 -18.81 2.57 -27.81
N ALA A 26 -19.36 2.20 -26.65
CA ALA A 26 -19.86 0.85 -26.29
C ALA A 26 -19.03 -0.43 -26.61
N ALA A 27 -18.43 -1.04 -25.57
CA ALA A 27 -18.76 -2.41 -25.11
C ALA A 27 -17.89 -2.85 -23.91
N GLY A 28 -18.51 -3.05 -22.74
CA GLY A 28 -18.12 -4.11 -21.78
C GLY A 28 -16.68 -4.27 -21.32
N ALA A 29 -15.89 -3.20 -21.14
CA ALA A 29 -14.62 -3.26 -20.40
C ALA A 29 -14.36 -1.93 -19.68
N ILE A 30 -14.60 -1.89 -18.36
CA ILE A 30 -14.13 -0.79 -17.51
C ILE A 30 -12.63 -1.01 -17.30
N ALA A 31 -11.83 -0.53 -18.25
CA ALA A 31 -10.41 -0.39 -18.05
C ALA A 31 -10.18 0.74 -17.04
N VAL A 32 -10.03 0.39 -15.75
CA VAL A 32 -9.56 1.31 -14.70
C VAL A 32 -8.05 1.54 -14.88
N GLY A 33 -7.68 2.07 -16.04
CA GLY A 33 -6.34 2.53 -16.33
C GLY A 33 -6.15 3.89 -15.70
N ALA A 34 -5.50 3.94 -14.55
CA ALA A 34 -4.98 5.19 -13.99
C ALA A 34 -3.94 5.75 -14.98
N GLY A 35 -4.38 6.67 -15.85
CA GLY A 35 -3.58 7.20 -16.95
C GLY A 35 -2.28 7.84 -16.45
N LEU A 36 -1.19 7.66 -17.22
CA LEU A 36 0.13 8.18 -16.86
C LEU A 36 0.07 9.68 -16.53
N LEU A 37 0.37 10.02 -15.27
CA LEU A 37 0.64 11.38 -14.83
C LEU A 37 2.14 11.50 -14.55
N ALA A 38 2.88 12.00 -15.54
CA ALA A 38 4.33 12.17 -15.45
C ALA A 38 4.72 13.15 -14.33
N ILE A 39 5.71 12.78 -13.52
CA ILE A 39 6.21 13.59 -12.40
C ILE A 39 7.47 14.36 -12.84
N GLY A 40 7.55 15.64 -12.46
CA GLY A 40 8.75 16.47 -12.61
C GLY A 40 9.68 16.33 -11.40
N ALA A 41 11.00 16.26 -11.64
CA ALA A 41 11.98 16.00 -10.58
C ALA A 41 12.16 17.18 -9.60
N GLY A 42 12.10 16.90 -8.29
CA GLY A 42 12.36 17.86 -7.21
C GLY A 42 11.79 17.38 -5.86
N ILE A 43 12.09 18.07 -4.75
CA ILE A 43 11.55 17.69 -3.42
C ILE A 43 10.02 17.84 -3.36
N ALA A 44 9.44 18.74 -4.17
CA ALA A 44 7.99 18.82 -4.40
C ALA A 44 7.38 17.47 -4.84
N ALA A 45 8.13 16.64 -5.57
CA ALA A 45 7.68 15.33 -6.04
C ALA A 45 7.30 14.37 -4.90
N MET A 46 7.80 14.53 -3.67
CA MET A 46 7.50 13.56 -2.60
C MET A 46 6.07 13.68 -2.06
N GLU A 47 5.60 14.90 -1.81
CA GLU A 47 4.20 15.11 -1.40
C GLU A 47 3.26 14.85 -2.58
N ASP A 48 3.61 15.31 -3.80
CA ASP A 48 2.94 14.95 -5.05
C ASP A 48 2.81 13.43 -5.26
N MET A 49 3.86 12.65 -4.99
CA MET A 49 3.84 11.18 -5.10
C MET A 49 2.91 10.56 -4.06
N LYS A 50 2.91 11.09 -2.83
CA LYS A 50 2.01 10.66 -1.76
C LYS A 50 0.55 10.96 -2.10
N GLU A 51 0.24 12.19 -2.51
CA GLU A 51 -1.11 12.60 -2.93
C GLU A 51 -1.60 11.76 -4.12
N ARG A 52 -0.74 11.49 -5.12
CA ARG A 52 -1.08 10.60 -6.25
C ARG A 52 -1.31 9.15 -5.80
N ALA A 53 -0.50 8.64 -4.87
CA ALA A 53 -0.70 7.30 -4.33
C ALA A 53 -2.00 7.17 -3.53
N GLU A 54 -2.32 8.16 -2.69
CA GLU A 54 -3.59 8.22 -1.96
C GLU A 54 -4.79 8.39 -2.91
N LEU A 55 -4.67 9.21 -3.96
CA LEU A 55 -5.70 9.37 -4.99
C LEU A 55 -5.94 8.07 -5.77
N THR A 56 -4.88 7.39 -6.23
CA THR A 56 -5.03 6.13 -6.98
C THR A 56 -5.56 5.00 -6.10
N ALA A 57 -5.11 4.90 -4.85
CA ALA A 57 -5.70 3.99 -3.87
C ALA A 57 -7.19 4.29 -3.64
N THR A 58 -7.58 5.56 -3.53
CA THR A 58 -8.99 5.97 -3.39
C THR A 58 -9.81 5.59 -4.62
N GLN A 59 -9.27 5.79 -5.84
CA GLN A 59 -9.93 5.37 -7.08
C GLN A 59 -10.11 3.85 -7.17
N TRP A 60 -9.11 3.07 -6.74
CA TRP A 60 -9.22 1.62 -6.66
C TRP A 60 -10.31 1.20 -5.66
N VAL A 61 -10.36 1.81 -4.48
CA VAL A 61 -11.40 1.56 -3.48
C VAL A 61 -12.79 1.86 -4.04
N LEU A 62 -13.00 3.04 -4.64
CA LEU A 62 -14.30 3.40 -5.23
C LEU A 62 -14.75 2.48 -6.38
N ALA A 63 -13.80 1.87 -7.10
CA ALA A 63 -14.10 0.96 -8.21
C ALA A 63 -14.40 -0.49 -7.76
N ASN A 64 -13.81 -0.95 -6.64
CA ASN A 64 -13.89 -2.35 -6.19
C ASN A 64 -14.75 -2.53 -4.92
N HIS A 65 -14.96 -1.46 -4.16
CA HIS A 65 -15.70 -1.43 -2.89
C HIS A 65 -16.78 -0.34 -2.89
N PRO A 66 -17.79 -0.42 -3.80
CA PRO A 66 -18.86 0.56 -3.89
C PRO A 66 -19.77 0.62 -2.65
N GLU A 67 -19.63 -0.32 -1.71
CA GLU A 67 -20.28 -0.28 -0.39
C GLU A 67 -19.70 0.78 0.57
N LEU A 68 -18.48 1.28 0.32
CA LEU A 68 -17.81 2.25 1.18
C LEU A 68 -18.25 3.69 0.86
N ASN A 69 -19.15 4.22 1.69
CA ASN A 69 -19.80 5.52 1.45
C ASN A 69 -19.11 6.73 2.11
N SER A 70 -18.40 6.53 3.23
CA SER A 70 -17.72 7.59 3.97
C SER A 70 -16.47 7.06 4.68
N PHE A 71 -15.30 7.29 4.09
CA PHE A 71 -14.02 6.80 4.59
C PHE A 71 -12.88 7.81 4.44
N SER A 72 -11.92 7.73 5.35
CA SER A 72 -10.62 8.39 5.29
C SER A 72 -9.58 7.41 4.75
N LEU A 73 -8.77 7.82 3.78
CA LEU A 73 -7.65 7.04 3.25
C LEU A 73 -6.34 7.81 3.45
N LYS A 74 -5.33 7.17 4.07
CA LYS A 74 -3.99 7.76 4.28
C LYS A 74 -2.88 6.74 4.13
N THR A 75 -1.80 7.07 3.44
CA THR A 75 -0.63 6.19 3.30
C THR A 75 0.19 6.12 4.59
N LEU A 76 0.76 4.94 4.87
CA LEU A 76 1.71 4.73 5.96
C LEU A 76 3.14 5.04 5.53
N ASP A 77 3.51 4.64 4.31
CA ASP A 77 4.91 4.44 3.95
C ASP A 77 5.67 5.70 3.54
N PHE A 78 5.00 6.80 3.20
CA PHE A 78 5.64 8.03 2.70
C PHE A 78 6.13 8.99 3.79
N ASN A 79 5.75 8.77 5.05
CA ASN A 79 6.15 9.66 6.15
C ASN A 79 7.66 9.53 6.46
N GLY A 80 8.45 10.54 6.07
CA GLY A 80 9.85 10.71 6.47
C GLY A 80 10.88 9.81 5.75
N LYS A 81 10.47 8.98 4.80
CA LYS A 81 11.40 8.22 3.92
C LYS A 81 11.94 9.12 2.80
N LYS A 82 13.06 8.75 2.16
CA LYS A 82 13.53 9.41 0.92
C LYS A 82 13.00 8.68 -0.31
N THR A 83 12.90 9.35 -1.45
CA THR A 83 12.44 8.75 -2.73
C THR A 83 13.19 7.46 -3.10
N LYS A 84 14.50 7.41 -2.85
CA LYS A 84 15.35 6.21 -3.07
C LYS A 84 14.95 5.02 -2.18
N ASP A 85 14.47 5.28 -0.98
CA ASP A 85 14.00 4.23 -0.06
C ASP A 85 12.61 3.70 -0.49
N MET A 86 11.85 4.53 -1.22
CA MET A 86 10.55 4.17 -1.78
C MET A 86 10.66 3.27 -3.01
N SER A 87 11.65 3.49 -3.90
CA SER A 87 11.83 2.62 -5.08
C SER A 87 12.27 1.19 -4.72
N SER A 88 12.83 0.98 -3.53
CA SER A 88 13.08 -0.35 -2.94
C SER A 88 11.93 -0.90 -2.08
N THR A 89 10.88 -0.12 -1.82
CA THR A 89 9.70 -0.58 -1.08
C THR A 89 8.85 -1.47 -1.99
N SER A 90 8.58 -2.70 -1.54
CA SER A 90 7.82 -3.73 -2.28
C SER A 90 6.36 -3.90 -1.81
N VAL A 91 5.97 -3.20 -0.73
CA VAL A 91 4.61 -3.13 -0.21
C VAL A 91 4.35 -1.70 0.27
N ILE A 92 3.37 -1.01 -0.30
CA ILE A 92 2.80 0.23 0.29
C ILE A 92 1.56 -0.16 1.08
N SER A 93 1.35 0.46 2.24
CA SER A 93 0.16 0.24 3.05
C SER A 93 -0.66 1.53 3.17
N PHE A 94 -1.97 1.47 2.95
CA PHE A 94 -2.90 2.59 3.15
C PHE A 94 -3.89 2.25 4.26
N LYS A 95 -3.99 3.13 5.26
CA LYS A 95 -5.03 3.11 6.28
C LYS A 95 -6.35 3.58 5.66
N ILE A 96 -7.37 2.74 5.76
CA ILE A 96 -8.75 3.09 5.45
C ILE A 96 -9.54 3.03 6.74
N GLN A 97 -10.26 4.10 7.08
CA GLN A 97 -11.16 4.10 8.24
C GLN A 97 -12.47 4.80 7.90
N GLU A 98 -13.58 4.08 8.09
CA GLU A 98 -14.92 4.63 7.93
C GLU A 98 -15.25 5.66 9.02
N PHE A 99 -16.18 6.56 8.74
CA PHE A 99 -16.69 7.55 9.68
C PHE A 99 -18.14 7.93 9.39
N SER A 100 -18.84 8.48 10.40
CA SER A 100 -20.17 9.05 10.21
C SER A 100 -20.09 10.52 9.76
N PRO A 101 -20.73 10.94 8.65
CA PRO A 101 -20.65 12.33 8.20
C PRO A 101 -21.31 13.33 9.17
N THR A 102 -20.49 14.13 9.85
CA THR A 102 -20.89 15.25 10.73
C THR A 102 -19.91 16.41 10.58
N ASP A 103 -20.21 17.56 11.20
CA ASP A 103 -19.20 18.61 11.40
C ASP A 103 -18.05 18.07 12.27
N ASN A 104 -16.80 18.23 11.82
CA ASN A 104 -15.58 17.71 12.47
C ASN A 104 -15.67 16.21 12.85
N PRO A 105 -15.82 15.30 11.86
CA PRO A 105 -16.14 13.91 12.13
C PRO A 105 -14.96 13.17 12.80
N THR A 106 -15.30 12.26 13.71
CA THR A 106 -14.35 11.32 14.33
C THR A 106 -14.15 10.09 13.44
N LEU A 107 -12.91 9.58 13.36
CA LEU A 107 -12.63 8.31 12.71
C LEU A 107 -12.89 7.17 13.70
N ASP A 108 -14.14 6.70 13.74
CA ASP A 108 -14.67 5.72 14.70
C ASP A 108 -15.24 4.45 14.05
N GLY A 109 -15.42 4.45 12.73
CA GLY A 109 -15.94 3.32 11.97
C GLY A 109 -14.91 2.21 11.72
N LYS A 110 -15.31 1.26 10.87
CA LYS A 110 -14.53 0.09 10.48
C LYS A 110 -13.13 0.50 9.99
N LYS A 111 -12.13 -0.24 10.44
CA LYS A 111 -10.72 -0.10 10.05
C LYS A 111 -10.34 -1.17 9.04
N GLN A 112 -9.62 -0.78 7.99
CA GLN A 112 -9.08 -1.67 6.96
C GLN A 112 -7.70 -1.17 6.52
N ILE A 113 -6.85 -2.09 6.04
CA ILE A 113 -5.60 -1.74 5.35
C ILE A 113 -5.70 -2.20 3.90
N LEU A 114 -5.41 -1.30 2.97
CA LEU A 114 -5.16 -1.65 1.58
C LEU A 114 -3.65 -1.83 1.39
N LEU A 115 -3.23 -3.05 1.05
CA LEU A 115 -1.86 -3.37 0.66
C LEU A 115 -1.73 -3.23 -0.85
N ALA A 116 -0.77 -2.42 -1.29
CA ALA A 116 -0.32 -2.35 -2.67
C ALA A 116 1.00 -3.09 -2.78
N PHE A 117 0.99 -4.29 -3.32
CA PHE A 117 2.20 -5.04 -3.63
C PHE A 117 2.82 -4.52 -4.92
N THR A 118 4.10 -4.17 -4.86
CA THR A 118 4.76 -3.44 -5.94
C THR A 118 5.92 -4.25 -6.53
N SER A 119 6.04 -4.22 -7.85
CA SER A 119 7.11 -4.90 -8.59
C SER A 119 8.34 -3.99 -8.74
N TYR A 120 9.54 -4.55 -8.90
CA TYR A 120 10.76 -3.74 -9.08
C TYR A 120 10.60 -2.73 -10.25
N GLY A 121 10.99 -1.47 -10.01
CA GLY A 121 10.84 -0.39 -10.98
C GLY A 121 9.43 0.22 -11.09
N TRP A 122 8.49 -0.12 -10.18
CA TRP A 122 7.19 0.54 -10.08
C TRP A 122 7.28 2.05 -9.79
N ILE A 123 8.33 2.48 -9.07
CA ILE A 123 8.74 3.88 -8.98
C ILE A 123 9.98 4.10 -9.84
N SER A 124 9.95 5.20 -10.60
CA SER A 124 11.07 5.74 -11.35
C SER A 124 11.09 7.26 -11.23
N ASP A 125 12.09 7.92 -11.84
CA ASP A 125 12.15 9.38 -11.97
C ASP A 125 11.00 9.98 -12.79
N GLN A 126 10.14 9.15 -13.40
CA GLN A 126 8.90 9.56 -14.09
C GLN A 126 7.64 9.44 -13.22
N GLY A 127 7.75 8.85 -12.02
CA GLY A 127 6.65 8.63 -11.08
C GLY A 127 6.32 7.15 -10.86
N ILE A 128 5.05 6.88 -10.53
CA ILE A 128 4.54 5.56 -10.14
C ILE A 128 3.77 4.91 -11.30
N ASP A 129 4.11 3.66 -11.64
CA ASP A 129 3.35 2.81 -12.57
C ASP A 129 2.40 1.88 -11.81
N PHE A 130 1.17 2.35 -11.58
CA PHE A 130 0.14 1.61 -10.85
C PHE A 130 -0.42 0.39 -11.60
N ASN A 131 -0.12 0.23 -12.91
CA ASN A 131 -0.53 -0.96 -13.67
C ASN A 131 0.25 -2.22 -13.24
N LYS A 132 1.33 -2.06 -12.47
CA LYS A 132 2.18 -3.13 -11.91
C LYS A 132 1.94 -3.37 -10.42
N VAL A 133 0.84 -2.86 -9.88
CA VAL A 133 0.47 -2.94 -8.47
C VAL A 133 -0.66 -3.94 -8.28
N ASN A 134 -0.42 -4.96 -7.46
CA ASN A 134 -1.45 -5.89 -7.03
C ASN A 134 -2.02 -5.41 -5.71
N TRP A 135 -3.35 -5.25 -5.64
CA TRP A 135 -4.05 -4.66 -4.50
C TRP A 135 -4.70 -5.75 -3.65
N TYR A 136 -4.55 -5.66 -2.33
CA TYR A 136 -5.12 -6.62 -1.37
C TYR A 136 -5.68 -5.88 -0.16
N LEU A 137 -7.01 -5.88 -0.01
CA LEU A 137 -7.71 -5.19 1.08
C LEU A 137 -7.97 -6.15 2.24
N ILE A 138 -7.50 -5.80 3.44
CA ILE A 138 -7.63 -6.62 4.65
C ILE A 138 -8.30 -5.84 5.79
N ASP A 139 -8.98 -6.56 6.68
CA ASP A 139 -9.48 -6.06 7.95
C ASP A 139 -8.67 -6.62 9.13
N SER A 140 -9.11 -6.35 10.36
CA SER A 140 -8.45 -6.85 11.57
C SER A 140 -8.50 -8.38 11.71
N THR A 141 -9.53 -9.03 11.17
CA THR A 141 -9.68 -10.50 11.21
C THR A 141 -8.66 -11.15 10.28
N GLU A 142 -8.59 -10.67 9.04
CA GLU A 142 -7.63 -11.18 8.06
C GLU A 142 -6.19 -10.88 8.47
N TRP A 143 -5.90 -9.67 8.97
CA TRP A 143 -4.59 -9.35 9.53
C TRP A 143 -4.22 -10.25 10.72
N LEU A 144 -5.15 -10.55 11.61
CA LEU A 144 -4.90 -11.48 12.72
C LEU A 144 -4.61 -12.89 12.21
N ASN A 145 -5.34 -13.38 11.21
CA ASN A 145 -5.11 -14.69 10.58
C ASN A 145 -3.72 -14.76 9.93
N MET A 146 -3.34 -13.74 9.16
CA MET A 146 -1.99 -13.61 8.59
C MET A 146 -0.91 -13.63 9.68
N MET A 147 -1.09 -12.86 10.76
CA MET A 147 -0.10 -12.76 11.84
C MET A 147 -0.01 -14.04 12.68
N VAL A 148 -1.11 -14.76 12.87
CA VAL A 148 -1.12 -16.10 13.48
C VAL A 148 -0.35 -17.09 12.60
N ALA A 149 -0.64 -17.15 11.29
CA ALA A 149 0.04 -18.05 10.37
C ALA A 149 1.56 -17.75 10.30
N TYR A 150 1.93 -16.47 10.24
CA TYR A 150 3.31 -16.03 10.30
C TYR A 150 3.99 -16.39 11.63
N ALA A 151 3.34 -16.20 12.78
CA ALA A 151 3.88 -16.58 14.09
C ALA A 151 4.02 -18.10 14.28
N LYS A 152 3.10 -18.91 13.72
CA LYS A 152 3.23 -20.38 13.65
C LYS A 152 4.46 -20.81 12.85
N VAL A 153 4.89 -20.05 11.85
CA VAL A 153 6.12 -20.31 11.09
C VAL A 153 7.35 -19.81 11.85
N ALA A 154 7.30 -18.57 12.32
CA ALA A 154 8.44 -17.86 12.88
C ALA A 154 8.83 -18.28 14.31
N SER A 155 7.98 -19.04 15.02
CA SER A 155 8.20 -19.39 16.44
C SER A 155 8.04 -20.89 16.75
N LYS A 156 8.40 -21.28 17.98
CA LYS A 156 8.07 -22.61 18.51
C LYS A 156 6.58 -22.77 18.85
N GLU A 157 5.86 -21.68 19.08
CA GLU A 157 4.45 -21.71 19.45
C GLU A 157 3.58 -21.99 18.23
N LYS A 158 2.69 -22.99 18.35
CA LYS A 158 1.79 -23.46 17.30
C LYS A 158 0.32 -23.38 17.72
N ASN A 159 0.04 -23.22 19.02
CA ASN A 159 -1.30 -23.11 19.58
C ASN A 159 -1.95 -21.79 19.15
N GLU A 160 -2.97 -21.90 18.31
CA GLU A 160 -3.64 -20.75 17.73
C GLU A 160 -4.32 -19.84 18.77
N THR A 161 -4.89 -20.41 19.84
CA THR A 161 -5.54 -19.64 20.90
C THR A 161 -4.52 -18.77 21.64
N VAL A 162 -3.34 -19.33 21.95
CA VAL A 162 -2.23 -18.58 22.59
C VAL A 162 -1.71 -17.48 21.65
N LEU A 163 -1.51 -17.80 20.37
CA LEU A 163 -1.05 -16.81 19.39
C LEU A 163 -2.07 -15.66 19.23
N LYS A 164 -3.37 -15.97 19.15
CA LYS A 164 -4.44 -14.96 19.06
C LYS A 164 -4.52 -14.08 20.29
N ASP A 165 -4.44 -14.65 21.51
CA ASP A 165 -4.46 -13.85 22.74
C ASP A 165 -3.28 -12.87 22.83
N VAL A 166 -2.06 -13.35 22.57
CA VAL A 166 -0.86 -12.52 22.65
C VAL A 166 -0.79 -11.48 21.52
N LEU A 167 -1.32 -11.78 20.33
CA LEU A 167 -1.42 -10.82 19.22
C LEU A 167 -2.46 -9.72 19.49
N ASN A 168 -3.65 -10.05 20.00
CA ASN A 168 -4.65 -9.02 20.33
C ASN A 168 -4.19 -8.04 21.42
N ASN A 169 -3.28 -8.47 22.29
CA ASN A 169 -2.78 -7.70 23.44
C ASN A 169 -1.31 -7.26 23.30
N GLY A 170 -0.74 -7.31 22.09
CA GLY A 170 0.71 -7.22 21.89
C GLY A 170 1.15 -6.52 20.60
N LEU A 171 2.45 -6.61 20.34
CA LEU A 171 3.15 -5.97 19.22
C LEU A 171 4.09 -6.95 18.55
N VAL A 172 3.92 -7.14 17.24
CA VAL A 172 4.84 -7.93 16.41
C VAL A 172 6.16 -7.17 16.23
N VAL A 173 7.29 -7.77 16.58
CA VAL A 173 8.64 -7.23 16.37
C VAL A 173 9.59 -8.29 15.81
N ASN A 174 10.76 -7.90 15.29
CA ASN A 174 11.70 -8.80 14.59
C ASN A 174 12.04 -10.10 15.34
N LYS A 175 12.09 -10.03 16.67
CA LYS A 175 12.52 -11.12 17.57
C LYS A 175 11.36 -11.87 18.22
N GLY A 176 10.10 -11.60 17.84
CA GLY A 176 8.93 -12.18 18.49
C GLY A 176 7.75 -11.25 18.63
N ILE A 177 6.73 -11.71 19.33
CA ILE A 177 5.59 -10.89 19.75
C ILE A 177 5.83 -10.43 21.19
N LYS A 178 5.68 -9.12 21.41
CA LYS A 178 5.81 -8.50 22.73
C LYS A 178 4.45 -8.13 23.31
N ALA A 179 4.16 -8.54 24.53
CA ALA A 179 3.05 -8.01 25.32
C ALA A 179 3.58 -7.54 26.68
N LYS A 180 2.91 -6.58 27.32
CA LYS A 180 3.22 -6.10 28.69
C LYS A 180 4.71 -5.74 28.90
N GLY A 181 5.38 -5.22 27.85
CA GLY A 181 6.79 -4.84 27.84
C GLY A 181 7.81 -5.98 27.67
N LYS A 182 7.39 -7.25 27.67
CA LYS A 182 8.26 -8.44 27.55
C LYS A 182 8.02 -9.15 26.22
N THR A 183 8.96 -9.98 25.78
CA THR A 183 8.75 -10.89 24.64
C THR A 183 8.08 -12.16 25.15
N GLU A 184 6.81 -12.37 24.79
CA GLU A 184 6.04 -13.57 25.18
C GLU A 184 6.33 -14.73 24.21
N ILE A 185 6.27 -14.47 22.91
CA ILE A 185 6.48 -15.48 21.85
C ILE A 185 7.78 -15.11 21.11
N PRO A 186 8.93 -15.74 21.40
CA PRO A 186 10.17 -15.48 20.68
C PRO A 186 10.16 -16.11 19.29
N PHE A 187 10.63 -15.36 18.29
CA PHE A 187 10.88 -15.91 16.96
C PHE A 187 12.26 -16.58 16.88
N PHE A 188 12.44 -17.47 15.91
CA PHE A 188 13.71 -18.13 15.63
C PHE A 188 14.81 -17.13 15.24
N LYS A 189 16.07 -17.51 15.46
CA LYS A 189 17.25 -16.82 14.89
C LYS A 189 17.71 -17.68 13.71
N LEU A 190 17.94 -17.08 12.54
CA LEU A 190 18.02 -17.79 11.25
C LEU A 190 19.19 -17.38 10.34
N GLU A 191 19.99 -16.40 10.72
CA GLU A 191 21.11 -15.88 9.93
C GLU A 191 20.64 -15.35 8.55
N GLY A 192 21.48 -15.37 7.52
CA GLY A 192 21.19 -14.67 6.24
C GLY A 192 20.26 -15.43 5.30
N ASP A 193 20.67 -16.64 4.93
CA ASP A 193 20.16 -17.35 3.74
C ASP A 193 19.06 -18.38 4.06
N MET A 194 18.59 -18.44 5.31
CA MET A 194 17.52 -19.35 5.72
C MET A 194 16.15 -18.68 5.64
N TYR A 195 15.16 -19.47 5.21
CA TYR A 195 13.77 -19.05 5.04
C TYR A 195 12.85 -20.12 5.62
N LEU A 196 11.88 -19.71 6.43
CA LEU A 196 10.76 -20.56 6.82
C LEU A 196 9.51 -20.09 6.09
N VAL A 197 8.70 -21.02 5.58
CA VAL A 197 7.56 -20.71 4.70
C VAL A 197 6.33 -21.47 5.16
N THR A 198 5.16 -20.81 5.14
CA THR A 198 3.86 -21.52 5.11
C THR A 198 3.13 -21.14 3.84
N ASP A 199 2.45 -22.11 3.27
CA ASP A 199 1.33 -21.81 2.38
C ASP A 199 0.20 -21.16 3.23
N TYR A 200 -0.42 -20.10 2.73
CA TYR A 200 -1.40 -19.30 3.48
C TYR A 200 -2.76 -19.25 2.78
N SER A 201 -2.77 -18.86 1.50
CA SER A 201 -3.99 -18.81 0.68
C SER A 201 -3.69 -19.30 -0.73
N SER A 202 -4.71 -19.43 -1.58
CA SER A 202 -4.54 -19.67 -3.02
C SER A 202 -3.64 -18.63 -3.72
N GLU A 203 -3.53 -17.43 -3.15
CA GLU A 203 -2.84 -16.28 -3.76
C GLU A 203 -1.42 -16.08 -3.22
N MET A 204 -1.14 -16.43 -1.95
CA MET A 204 0.15 -16.12 -1.33
C MET A 204 0.67 -17.18 -0.35
N LYS A 205 1.99 -17.14 -0.14
CA LYS A 205 2.70 -17.82 0.96
C LYS A 205 3.31 -16.78 1.88
N LEU A 206 3.32 -17.03 3.19
CA LEU A 206 4.02 -16.18 4.15
C LEU A 206 5.42 -16.72 4.40
N VAL A 207 6.40 -15.82 4.40
CA VAL A 207 7.83 -16.12 4.46
C VAL A 207 8.45 -15.39 5.65
N TYR A 208 9.13 -16.15 6.50
CA TYR A 208 9.93 -15.63 7.60
C TYR A 208 11.42 -15.72 7.27
N ASN A 209 12.08 -14.56 7.31
CA ASN A 209 13.52 -14.34 7.38
C ASN A 209 13.72 -13.26 8.48
N GLU A 210 14.92 -13.12 9.06
CA GLU A 210 15.19 -12.45 10.35
C GLU A 210 14.70 -10.99 10.55
N LYS A 211 14.18 -10.32 9.52
CA LYS A 211 14.03 -8.85 9.48
C LYS A 211 12.65 -8.33 9.04
N THR A 212 11.85 -9.09 8.29
CA THR A 212 10.61 -8.59 7.65
C THR A 212 9.55 -9.67 7.50
N LEU A 213 8.28 -9.26 7.40
CA LEU A 213 7.20 -10.12 6.93
C LEU A 213 7.34 -10.25 5.40
N GLY A 214 7.78 -11.42 4.95
CA GLY A 214 7.80 -11.75 3.52
C GLY A 214 6.45 -12.30 3.07
N ILE A 215 6.00 -11.88 1.89
CA ILE A 215 4.80 -12.38 1.23
C ILE A 215 5.22 -12.79 -0.18
N PHE A 216 5.11 -14.08 -0.49
CA PHE A 216 5.35 -14.59 -1.84
C PHE A 216 4.02 -14.68 -2.58
N LEU A 217 3.86 -13.87 -3.62
CA LEU A 217 2.69 -13.83 -4.48
C LEU A 217 2.77 -14.95 -5.51
N LYS A 218 1.82 -15.89 -5.48
CA LYS A 218 1.85 -17.10 -6.31
C LYS A 218 1.62 -16.81 -7.79
N ASP A 219 0.77 -15.84 -8.10
CA ASP A 219 0.43 -15.43 -9.47
C ASP A 219 1.62 -14.80 -10.21
N THR A 220 2.30 -13.85 -9.56
CA THR A 220 3.45 -13.14 -10.17
C THR A 220 4.80 -13.80 -9.90
N GLY A 221 4.88 -14.76 -8.98
CA GLY A 221 6.13 -15.38 -8.52
C GLY A 221 7.03 -14.45 -7.69
N ASN A 222 6.53 -13.27 -7.28
CA ASN A 222 7.33 -12.25 -6.61
C ASN A 222 7.32 -12.43 -5.08
N LEU A 223 8.50 -12.37 -4.45
CA LEU A 223 8.63 -12.17 -3.00
C LEU A 223 8.66 -10.67 -2.70
N VAL A 224 7.59 -10.16 -2.08
CA VAL A 224 7.55 -8.81 -1.52
C VAL A 224 7.80 -8.86 -0.01
N GLN A 225 8.27 -7.76 0.57
CA GLN A 225 8.58 -7.67 1.99
C GLN A 225 7.95 -6.41 2.61
N MET A 226 7.04 -6.62 3.55
CA MET A 226 6.47 -5.53 4.33
C MET A 226 7.50 -5.04 5.36
N ALA A 227 7.80 -3.74 5.33
CA ALA A 227 8.77 -3.15 6.24
C ALA A 227 8.30 -3.29 7.70
N ARG A 228 9.24 -3.50 8.63
CA ARG A 228 8.97 -3.63 10.08
C ARG A 228 8.05 -2.53 10.61
N ALA A 229 8.29 -1.28 10.22
CA ALA A 229 7.47 -0.14 10.64
C ALA A 229 6.02 -0.31 10.16
N ALA A 230 5.80 -0.60 8.88
CA ALA A 230 4.46 -0.84 8.34
C ALA A 230 3.74 -2.03 9.01
N VAL A 231 4.45 -3.12 9.36
CA VAL A 231 3.88 -4.25 10.13
C VAL A 231 3.40 -3.79 11.51
N ILE A 232 4.21 -3.00 12.23
CA ILE A 232 3.86 -2.45 13.55
C ILE A 232 2.70 -1.45 13.43
N ASP A 233 2.82 -0.46 12.55
CA ASP A 233 1.82 0.60 12.35
C ASP A 233 0.46 0.05 11.90
N THR A 234 0.45 -1.07 11.19
CA THR A 234 -0.76 -1.83 10.81
C THR A 234 -1.36 -2.56 12.00
N HIS A 235 -0.53 -3.25 12.79
CA HIS A 235 -0.99 -3.98 13.96
C HIS A 235 -1.49 -3.03 15.07
N GLU A 236 -0.80 -1.91 15.30
CA GLU A 236 -1.25 -0.83 16.19
C GLU A 236 -2.55 -0.20 15.69
N PHE A 237 -2.69 0.04 14.38
CA PHE A 237 -3.92 0.59 13.82
C PHE A 237 -5.14 -0.27 14.12
N PHE A 238 -5.04 -1.59 13.94
CA PHE A 238 -6.15 -2.50 14.21
C PHE A 238 -6.44 -2.66 15.71
N PHE A 239 -5.43 -2.89 16.55
CA PHE A 239 -5.63 -3.37 17.93
C PHE A 239 -5.25 -2.37 19.03
N LEU A 240 -4.37 -1.40 18.76
CA LEU A 240 -3.78 -0.51 19.78
C LEU A 240 -3.91 0.96 19.38
N THR A 241 -5.14 1.44 19.19
CA THR A 241 -5.39 2.90 19.11
C THR A 241 -5.12 3.56 20.47
N LYS A 242 -4.24 4.57 20.46
CA LYS A 242 -4.04 5.54 21.54
C LYS A 242 -5.17 6.56 21.58
#